data_AF-A0A2A3YE76-F1
#
_entry.id   AF-A0A2A3YE76-F1
#
_cell.length_a   1.000
_cell.length_b   1.000
_cell.length_c   1.000
_cell.angle_alpha   90.00
_cell.angle_beta   90.00
_cell.angle_gamma   90.00
#
_symmetry.space_group_name_H-M   'P 1'
#
loop_
_entity.id
_entity.type
_entity.pdbx_description
1 polymer ?
#
loop_
_entity_poly.entity_id
_entity_poly.type
_entity_poly.pdbx_seq_one_letter_code
_entity_poly.pdbx_strand_id
1 'polypeptide(L)'
;MATTPTPEEAVERARRAQEQRVETVRVLAQTRQELTNERESADRERAELEARLKDRMREYEAADVKAFSSATAAGWTPEELRKIGFPEPEKKRRVRRRSTARSKQQRTAPDGANGTTAEGAGADEHANA
;
A
#
# COMPACT_ATOMS: atom_id res chain seq x y z
N MET A 1 47.11 18.11 -46.36
CA MET A 1 46.30 17.25 -47.24
C MET A 1 45.63 16.20 -46.38
N ALA A 2 44.33 15.99 -46.53
CA ALA A 2 43.64 14.93 -45.81
C ALA A 2 44.03 13.60 -46.45
N THR A 3 44.83 12.80 -45.76
CA THR A 3 45.15 11.44 -46.18
C THR A 3 43.87 10.62 -46.08
N THR A 4 43.34 10.17 -47.23
CA THR A 4 42.24 9.23 -47.28
C THR A 4 42.71 7.91 -46.65
N PRO A 5 42.05 7.40 -45.60
CA PRO A 5 42.46 6.16 -44.95
C PRO A 5 42.36 4.99 -45.92
N THR A 6 43.22 3.98 -45.73
CA THR A 6 43.12 2.74 -46.50
C THR A 6 41.80 2.02 -46.18
N PRO A 7 41.31 1.13 -47.05
CA PRO A 7 40.09 0.38 -46.78
C PRO A 7 40.10 -0.35 -45.42
N GLU A 8 41.24 -0.94 -45.04
CA GLU A 8 41.40 -1.63 -43.75
C GLU A 8 41.31 -0.65 -42.57
N GLU A 9 41.99 0.50 -42.65
CA GLU A 9 41.91 1.54 -41.62
C GLU A 9 40.50 2.13 -41.49
N ALA A 10 39.78 2.27 -42.60
CA ALA A 10 38.40 2.73 -42.61
C ALA A 10 37.47 1.72 -41.91
N VAL A 11 37.64 0.42 -42.18
CA VAL A 11 36.89 -0.65 -41.52
C VAL A 11 37.20 -0.71 -40.03
N GLU A 12 38.46 -0.65 -39.63
CA GLU A 12 38.86 -0.65 -38.22
C GLU A 12 38.32 0.57 -37.47
N ARG A 13 38.35 1.75 -38.09
CA ARG A 13 37.76 2.96 -37.49
C ARG A 13 36.24 2.82 -37.34
N ALA A 14 35.55 2.25 -38.34
CA ALA A 14 34.12 1.98 -38.27
C ALA A 14 33.78 0.95 -37.18
N ARG A 15 34.58 -0.13 -37.04
CA ARG A 15 34.40 -1.14 -35.98
C ARG A 15 34.53 -0.52 -34.60
N ARG A 16 35.59 0.22 -34.32
CA ARG A 16 35.77 0.91 -33.03
C ARG A 16 34.64 1.86 -32.71
N ALA A 17 34.18 2.64 -33.70
CA ALA A 17 33.04 3.54 -33.52
C ALA A 17 31.75 2.77 -33.21
N GLN A 18 31.54 1.61 -33.83
CA GLN A 18 30.39 0.76 -33.56
C GLN A 18 30.48 0.09 -32.18
N GLU A 19 31.64 -0.44 -31.81
CA GLU A 19 31.91 -1.02 -30.50
C GLU A 19 31.67 0.01 -29.39
N GLN A 20 32.16 1.24 -29.57
CA GLN A 20 31.92 2.32 -28.61
C GLN A 20 30.42 2.61 -28.45
N ARG A 21 29.65 2.63 -29.54
CA ARG A 21 28.18 2.80 -29.47
C ARG A 21 27.52 1.64 -28.72
N VAL A 22 27.90 0.40 -29.03
CA VAL A 22 27.38 -0.78 -28.34
C VAL A 22 27.69 -0.73 -26.85
N GLU A 23 28.91 -0.33 -26.48
CA GLU A 23 29.32 -0.20 -25.09
C GLU A 23 28.51 0.87 -24.34
N THR A 24 28.26 2.04 -24.97
CA THR A 24 27.41 3.06 -24.34
C THR A 24 25.98 2.56 -24.08
N VAL A 25 25.42 1.75 -24.99
CA VAL A 25 24.10 1.15 -24.80
C VAL A 25 24.12 0.09 -23.70
N ARG A 26 25.19 -0.71 -23.61
CA ARG A 26 25.37 -1.69 -22.53
C ARG A 26 25.38 -1.00 -21.17
N VAL A 27 26.20 0.04 -21.01
CA VAL A 27 26.28 0.81 -19.76
C VAL A 27 24.92 1.41 -19.41
N LEU A 28 24.23 2.02 -20.39
CA LEU A 28 22.89 2.57 -20.15
C LEU A 28 21.88 1.50 -19.70
N ALA A 29 21.89 0.32 -20.32
CA ALA A 29 21.01 -0.78 -19.96
C ALA A 29 21.32 -1.27 -18.54
N GLN A 30 22.60 -1.42 -18.19
CA GLN A 30 23.03 -1.82 -16.86
C GLN A 30 22.58 -0.80 -15.80
N THR A 31 22.85 0.49 -15.99
CA THR A 31 22.43 1.53 -15.04
C THR A 31 20.92 1.57 -14.87
N ARG A 32 20.15 1.36 -15.93
CA ARG A 32 18.67 1.29 -15.84
C ARG A 32 18.21 0.06 -15.06
N GLN A 33 18.86 -1.08 -15.27
CA GLN A 33 18.54 -2.29 -14.53
C GLN A 33 18.87 -2.13 -13.04
N GLU A 34 20.05 -1.60 -12.71
CA GLU A 34 20.47 -1.31 -11.34
C GLU A 34 19.50 -0.35 -10.66
N LEU A 35 19.08 0.71 -11.35
CA LEU A 35 18.09 1.66 -10.83
C LEU A 35 16.74 1.00 -10.53
N THR A 36 16.25 0.11 -11.41
CA THR A 36 15.01 -0.63 -11.17
C THR A 36 15.15 -1.55 -9.96
N ASN A 37 16.25 -2.31 -9.88
CA ASN A 37 16.52 -3.20 -8.75
C ASN A 37 16.57 -2.43 -7.42
N GLU A 38 17.23 -1.26 -7.41
CA GLU A 38 17.34 -0.42 -6.23
C GLU A 38 15.99 0.14 -5.80
N ARG A 39 15.14 0.56 -6.76
CA ARG A 39 13.77 1.00 -6.46
C ARG A 39 12.94 -0.11 -5.83
N GLU A 40 13.00 -1.32 -6.38
CA GLU A 40 12.29 -2.48 -5.83
C GLU A 40 12.82 -2.89 -4.45
N SER A 41 14.12 -2.72 -4.20
CA SER A 41 14.73 -2.93 -2.88
C SER A 41 14.23 -1.89 -1.88
N ALA A 42 14.29 -0.61 -2.24
CA ALA A 42 13.86 0.50 -1.39
C ALA A 42 12.35 0.44 -1.08
N ASP A 43 11.51 0.07 -2.04
CA ASP A 43 10.07 -0.07 -1.83
C ASP A 43 9.75 -1.21 -0.85
N ARG A 44 10.48 -2.33 -0.94
CA ARG A 44 10.35 -3.45 0.02
C ARG A 44 10.79 -3.03 1.42
N GLU A 45 11.96 -2.42 1.55
CA GLU A 45 12.48 -1.96 2.84
C GLU A 45 11.54 -0.94 3.49
N ARG A 46 11.01 0.00 2.69
CA ARG A 46 10.01 0.97 3.15
C ARG A 46 8.75 0.26 3.66
N ALA A 47 8.21 -0.70 2.91
CA ALA A 47 7.02 -1.44 3.32
C ALA A 47 7.23 -2.21 4.63
N GLU A 48 8.41 -2.82 4.81
CA GLU A 48 8.77 -3.52 6.04
C GLU A 48 8.89 -2.55 7.24
N LEU A 49 9.52 -1.40 7.04
CA LEU A 49 9.63 -0.36 8.07
C LEU A 49 8.25 0.19 8.46
N GLU A 50 7.39 0.47 7.48
CA GLU A 50 6.02 0.92 7.73
C GLU A 50 5.22 -0.13 8.50
N ALA A 51 5.34 -1.42 8.15
CA ALA A 51 4.69 -2.51 8.88
C ALA A 51 5.18 -2.58 10.33
N ARG A 52 6.50 -2.53 10.55
CA ARG A 52 7.11 -2.57 11.88
C ARG A 52 6.68 -1.39 12.74
N LEU A 53 6.65 -0.18 12.19
CA LEU A 53 6.19 1.02 12.90
C LEU A 53 4.71 0.91 13.25
N LYS A 54 3.89 0.43 12.32
CA LYS A 54 2.47 0.21 12.55
C LYS A 54 2.20 -0.78 13.68
N ASP A 55 2.94 -1.88 13.72
CA ASP A 55 2.79 -2.89 14.77
C ASP A 55 3.26 -2.37 16.13
N ARG A 56 4.39 -1.65 16.17
CA ARG A 56 4.85 -0.97 17.39
C ARG A 56 3.80 0.02 17.91
N MET A 57 3.23 0.84 17.03
CA MET A 57 2.18 1.79 17.42
C MET A 57 0.93 1.06 17.94
N ARG A 58 0.53 -0.05 17.31
CA ARG A 58 -0.59 -0.87 17.78
C ARG A 58 -0.36 -1.44 19.17
N GLU A 59 0.87 -1.85 19.49
CA GLU A 59 1.25 -2.35 20.81
C GLU A 59 1.12 -1.26 21.87
N TYR A 60 1.68 -0.08 21.63
CA TYR A 60 1.54 1.06 22.54
C TYR A 60 0.08 1.50 22.71
N GLU A 61 -0.70 1.56 21.63
CA GLU A 61 -2.14 1.83 21.72
C GLU A 61 -2.88 0.77 22.55
N ALA A 62 -2.51 -0.51 22.42
CA ALA A 62 -3.11 -1.58 23.20
C ALA A 62 -2.74 -1.47 24.69
N ALA A 63 -1.49 -1.13 24.99
CA ALA A 63 -1.02 -0.90 26.36
C ALA A 63 -1.76 0.27 27.02
N ASP A 64 -1.97 1.39 26.31
CA ASP A 64 -2.74 2.54 26.79
C ASP A 64 -4.21 2.16 27.10
N VAL A 65 -4.88 1.47 26.18
CA VAL A 65 -6.24 0.94 26.38
C VAL A 65 -6.32 0.02 27.59
N LYS A 66 -5.31 -0.83 27.78
CA LYS A 66 -5.21 -1.75 28.92
C LYS A 66 -5.03 -0.98 30.23
N ALA A 67 -4.11 -0.02 30.29
CA ALA A 67 -3.86 0.81 31.46
C ALA A 67 -5.12 1.59 31.87
N PHE A 68 -5.80 2.23 30.91
CA PHE A 68 -7.07 2.91 31.17
C PHE A 68 -8.14 1.94 31.69
N SER A 69 -8.24 0.73 31.12
CA SER A 69 -9.19 -0.28 31.60
C SER A 69 -8.89 -0.76 33.03
N SER A 70 -7.61 -0.89 33.38
CA SER A 70 -7.18 -1.23 34.74
C SER A 70 -7.52 -0.11 35.72
N ALA A 71 -7.34 1.16 35.34
CA ALA A 71 -7.76 2.30 36.16
C ALA A 71 -9.28 2.27 36.40
N THR A 72 -10.08 2.00 35.36
CA THR A 72 -11.54 1.86 35.52
C THR A 72 -11.93 0.67 36.40
N ALA A 73 -11.22 -0.45 36.30
CA ALA A 73 -11.45 -1.62 37.14
C ALA A 73 -11.08 -1.37 38.62
N ALA A 74 -10.14 -0.46 38.87
CA ALA A 74 -9.78 0.01 40.21
C ALA A 74 -10.76 1.03 40.79
N GLY A 75 -11.86 1.34 40.09
CA GLY A 75 -12.93 2.21 40.58
C GLY A 75 -12.86 3.65 40.08
N TRP A 76 -11.87 4.02 39.26
CA TRP A 76 -11.83 5.35 38.65
C TRP A 76 -12.90 5.51 37.59
N THR A 77 -13.67 6.60 37.67
CA THR A 77 -14.61 6.93 36.59
C THR A 77 -13.88 7.60 35.41
N PRO A 78 -14.37 7.44 34.17
CA PRO A 78 -13.80 8.12 33.02
C PRO A 78 -13.79 9.65 33.14
N GLU A 79 -14.72 10.24 33.89
CA GLU A 79 -14.79 11.69 34.12
C GLU A 79 -13.72 12.16 35.11
N GLU A 80 -13.45 11.40 36.16
CA GLU A 80 -12.36 11.68 37.10
C GLU A 80 -11.01 11.56 36.41
N LEU A 81 -10.78 10.50 35.63
CA LEU A 81 -9.56 10.33 34.82
C LEU A 81 -9.37 11.52 33.88
N ARG A 82 -10.43 11.98 33.22
CA ARG A 82 -10.38 13.17 32.37
C ARG A 82 -10.04 14.44 33.15
N LYS A 83 -10.60 14.61 34.36
CA LYS A 83 -10.35 15.78 35.21
C LYS A 83 -8.90 15.86 35.68
N ILE A 84 -8.24 14.72 35.88
CA ILE A 84 -6.81 14.64 36.25
C ILE A 84 -5.87 14.58 35.03
N GLY A 85 -6.39 14.73 33.80
CA GLY A 85 -5.60 14.84 32.58
C GLY A 85 -5.34 13.54 31.82
N PHE A 86 -5.99 12.44 32.18
CA PHE A 86 -5.98 11.17 31.45
C PHE A 86 -7.29 10.99 30.65
N PRO A 87 -7.41 11.60 29.45
CA PRO A 87 -8.60 11.41 28.62
C PRO A 87 -8.71 9.96 28.13
N GLU A 88 -9.91 9.60 27.66
CA GLU A 88 -10.16 8.27 27.09
C GLU A 88 -9.22 7.99 25.89
N PRO A 89 -8.55 6.81 25.85
CA PRO A 89 -7.67 6.40 24.76
C PRO A 89 -8.30 6.56 23.38
N GLU A 90 -7.54 7.06 22.41
CA GLU A 90 -8.04 7.36 21.05
C GLU A 90 -8.71 6.15 20.40
N LYS A 91 -8.13 4.96 20.60
CA LYS A 91 -8.66 3.71 20.08
C LYS A 91 -10.03 3.37 20.68
N LYS A 92 -10.23 3.55 21.99
CA LYS A 92 -11.55 3.38 22.64
C LYS A 92 -12.55 4.41 22.12
N ARG A 93 -12.13 5.68 22.02
CA ARG A 93 -12.95 6.78 21.49
C ARG A 93 -13.41 6.54 20.04
N ARG A 94 -12.52 6.06 19.17
CA ARG A 94 -12.81 5.73 17.77
C ARG A 94 -13.78 4.56 17.65
N VAL A 95 -13.58 3.50 18.43
CA VAL A 95 -14.49 2.34 18.46
C VAL A 95 -15.88 2.76 18.89
N ARG A 96 -16.00 3.57 19.96
CA ARG A 96 -17.29 4.10 20.44
C ARG A 96 -18.00 4.94 19.38
N ARG A 97 -17.27 5.81 18.68
CA ARG A 97 -17.84 6.59 17.56
C ARG A 97 -18.36 5.67 16.45
N ARG A 98 -17.57 4.66 16.04
CA ARG A 98 -17.97 3.73 14.96
C ARG A 98 -19.19 2.87 15.34
N SER A 99 -19.29 2.40 16.58
CA SER A 99 -20.46 1.64 17.03
C SER A 99 -21.73 2.50 17.07
N THR A 100 -21.65 3.74 17.54
CA THR A 100 -22.80 4.67 17.56
C THR A 100 -23.30 5.03 16.15
N ALA A 101 -22.41 5.15 15.16
CA ALA A 101 -22.79 5.40 13.77
C ALA A 101 -23.53 4.20 13.14
N ARG A 102 -23.06 2.97 13.37
CA ARG A 102 -23.67 1.74 12.82
C ARG A 102 -25.05 1.46 13.41
N SER A 103 -25.24 1.74 14.71
CA SER A 103 -26.54 1.66 15.38
C SER A 103 -27.57 2.67 14.85
N LYS A 104 -27.13 3.79 14.27
CA LYS A 104 -28.02 4.79 13.67
C LYS A 104 -28.49 4.38 12.27
N GLN A 105 -27.63 3.72 11.49
CA GLN A 105 -27.94 3.20 10.15
C GLN A 105 -28.88 1.99 10.17
N GLN A 106 -28.80 1.12 11.18
CA GLN A 106 -29.73 0.00 11.35
C GLN A 106 -31.16 0.43 11.74
N ARG A 107 -31.34 1.65 12.28
CA ARG A 107 -32.67 2.17 12.65
C ARG A 107 -33.39 2.90 11.52
N THR A 108 -32.76 3.06 10.35
CA THR A 108 -33.32 3.78 9.19
C THR A 108 -33.56 2.90 7.97
N ALA A 109 -33.58 1.57 8.12
CA ALA A 109 -34.08 0.66 7.07
C ALA A 109 -35.59 0.45 7.28
N PRO A 110 -36.48 1.06 6.47
CA PRO A 110 -37.89 0.69 6.48
C PRO A 110 -38.04 -0.69 5.84
N ASP A 111 -38.82 -1.51 6.53
CA ASP A 111 -39.40 -2.77 6.05
C ASP A 111 -40.22 -2.47 4.79
N GLY A 112 -39.86 -3.09 3.66
CA GLY A 112 -40.35 -2.66 2.35
C GLY A 112 -40.21 -3.71 1.25
N ALA A 113 -41.27 -4.51 1.13
CA ALA A 113 -41.77 -5.17 -0.08
C ALA A 113 -41.02 -6.42 -0.61
N ASN A 114 -41.49 -7.56 -0.09
CA ASN A 114 -41.58 -8.83 -0.79
C ASN A 114 -42.41 -8.64 -2.08
N GLY A 115 -41.88 -9.06 -3.23
CA GLY A 115 -42.55 -8.96 -4.54
C GLY A 115 -42.02 -10.01 -5.52
N THR A 116 -42.58 -11.22 -5.40
CA THR A 116 -42.55 -12.32 -6.37
C THR A 116 -42.91 -11.88 -7.79
N THR A 117 -42.15 -12.32 -8.80
CA THR A 117 -42.69 -13.03 -9.98
C THR A 117 -41.59 -13.71 -10.79
N ALA A 118 -41.93 -14.92 -11.26
CA ALA A 118 -41.11 -15.89 -11.93
C ALA A 118 -40.91 -15.61 -13.44
N GLU A 119 -40.03 -16.44 -14.02
CA GLU A 119 -40.19 -17.10 -15.33
C GLU A 119 -39.47 -16.50 -16.55
N GLY A 120 -38.56 -17.30 -17.13
CA GLY A 120 -38.54 -17.52 -18.57
C GLY A 120 -37.29 -17.13 -19.36
N ALA A 121 -36.63 -18.18 -19.91
CA ALA A 121 -36.15 -18.29 -21.29
C ALA A 121 -34.69 -17.92 -21.69
N GLY A 122 -34.07 -18.89 -22.37
CA GLY A 122 -33.04 -18.74 -23.43
C GLY A 122 -31.59 -18.74 -22.94
N ALA A 123 -30.80 -19.82 -23.06
CA ALA A 123 -30.29 -20.51 -24.26
C ALA A 123 -29.26 -19.70 -25.08
N ASP A 124 -28.14 -20.37 -25.35
CA ASP A 124 -27.03 -20.03 -26.27
C ASP A 124 -26.11 -18.86 -25.84
N GLU A 125 -24.78 -18.97 -25.85
CA GLU A 125 -23.93 -19.51 -26.90
C GLU A 125 -22.56 -19.90 -26.32
N HIS A 126 -22.14 -21.15 -26.54
CA HIS A 126 -20.82 -21.66 -26.17
C HIS A 126 -19.76 -21.18 -27.17
N ALA A 127 -18.61 -20.82 -26.62
CA ALA A 127 -17.45 -20.24 -27.29
C ALA A 127 -16.79 -21.13 -28.36
N ASN A 128 -16.57 -20.52 -29.53
CA ASN A 128 -15.31 -20.41 -30.29
C ASN A 128 -14.46 -21.68 -30.50
N ALA A 129 -14.37 -22.11 -31.77
CA ALA A 129 -13.30 -22.94 -32.33
C ALA A 129 -12.79 -22.26 -33.61
#